data_AF-C7CGZ8-F1
#
_entry.id   AF-C7CGZ8-F1
#
_cell.length_a   1.000
_cell.length_b   1.000
_cell.length_c   1.000
_cell.angle_alpha   90.00
_cell.angle_beta   90.00
_cell.angle_gamma   90.00
#
_symmetry.space_group_name_H-M   'P 1'
#
loop_
_entity.id
_entity.type
_entity.pdbx_description
1 polymer ?
#
loop_
_entity_poly.entity_id
_entity_poly.type
_entity_poly.pdbx_seq_one_letter_code
_entity_poly.pdbx_strand_id
1 'polypeptide(L)' 'MLAAVRERHPEATKKEVVRAAFYALTESHGDAPQHLLDLHGFAITERAPDDDEPVKPAKLRRKKKDRKVGAAERPAH' A
#
# COMPACT_ATOMS: atom_id res chain seq x y z
N MET A 1 -24.04 -6.71 7.51
CA MET A 1 -23.10 -5.62 7.86
C MET A 1 -23.33 -4.37 7.02
N LEU A 2 -23.21 -4.41 5.69
CA LEU A 2 -23.45 -3.23 4.83
C LEU A 2 -24.87 -2.65 4.92
N ALA A 3 -25.91 -3.49 5.11
CA ALA A 3 -27.29 -3.03 5.30
C ALA A 3 -27.44 -2.16 6.57
N ALA A 4 -26.91 -2.65 7.70
CA ALA A 4 -26.94 -1.92 8.97
C ALA A 4 -26.15 -0.59 8.92
N VAL A 5 -25.06 -0.53 8.15
CA VAL A 5 -24.31 0.72 7.94
C VAL A 5 -25.11 1.71 7.11
N ARG A 6 -25.84 1.23 6.09
CA ARG A 6 -26.69 2.08 5.23
C ARG A 6 -27.93 2.60 5.94
N GLU A 7 -28.48 1.85 6.90
CA GLU A 7 -29.60 2.33 7.72
C GLU A 7 -29.18 3.51 8.61
N ARG A 8 -27.93 3.52 9.10
CA ARG A 8 -27.38 4.60 9.93
C ARG A 8 -26.75 5.73 9.14
N HIS A 9 -26.21 5.44 7.96
CA HIS A 9 -25.53 6.37 7.06
C HIS A 9 -26.06 6.18 5.63
N PRO A 10 -27.31 6.61 5.35
CA PRO A 10 -27.91 6.46 4.03
C PRO A 10 -27.17 7.27 2.94
N GLU A 11 -26.51 8.35 3.33
CA GLU A 11 -25.67 9.19 2.48
C GLU A 11 -24.30 8.56 2.16
N ALA A 12 -23.84 7.61 2.98
CA ALA A 12 -22.53 7.01 2.80
C ALA A 12 -22.51 6.10 1.57
N THR A 13 -21.63 6.42 0.64
CA THR A 13 -21.40 5.60 -0.53
C THR A 13 -20.71 4.29 -0.15
N LYS A 14 -20.90 3.25 -0.97
CA LYS A 14 -20.21 1.96 -0.76
C LYS A 14 -18.69 2.13 -0.61
N LYS A 15 -18.10 3.09 -1.33
CA LYS A 15 -16.66 3.37 -1.28
C LYS A 15 -16.22 3.91 0.07
N GLU A 16 -17.01 4.79 0.69
CA GLU A 16 -16.73 5.35 2.00
C GLU A 16 -16.84 4.29 3.09
N VAL A 17 -17.85 3.42 3.01
CA VAL A 17 -18.01 2.31 3.96
C VAL A 17 -16.84 1.33 3.88
N VAL A 18 -16.40 0.96 2.68
CA VAL A 18 -15.23 0.09 2.50
C VAL A 18 -13.95 0.77 2.98
N ARG A 19 -13.77 2.07 2.68
CA ARG A 19 -12.61 2.85 3.13
C ARG A 19 -12.55 2.94 4.65
N ALA A 20 -13.66 3.22 5.32
CA ALA A 20 -13.74 3.30 6.77
C ALA A 20 -13.48 1.94 7.44
N ALA A 21 -14.03 0.86 6.89
CA ALA A 21 -13.76 -0.49 7.39
C ALA A 21 -12.28 -0.87 7.28
N PHE A 22 -11.62 -0.47 6.18
CA PHE A 22 -10.18 -0.69 6.00
C PHE A 22 -9.36 0.13 6.99
N TYR A 23 -9.70 1.41 7.21
CA TYR A 23 -9.00 2.24 8.20
C TYR A 23 -9.16 1.70 9.62
N ALA A 24 -10.37 1.31 10.02
CA ALA A 24 -10.63 0.71 11.32
C ALA A 24 -9.83 -0.58 11.52
N LEU A 25 -9.71 -1.42 10.48
CA LEU A 25 -8.86 -2.62 10.52
C LEU A 25 -7.39 -2.23 10.74
N THR A 26 -6.87 -1.26 9.99
CA THR A 26 -5.47 -0.83 10.11
C THR A 26 -5.16 -0.13 11.43
N GLU A 27 -6.12 0.59 12.00
CA GLU A 27 -6.00 1.28 13.28
C GLU A 27 -6.10 0.28 14.45
N SER A 28 -6.90 -0.78 14.30
CA SER A 28 -6.99 -1.88 15.28
C SER A 28 -5.72 -2.74 15.37
N HIS A 29 -4.78 -2.62 14.43
CA HIS A 29 -3.45 -3.24 14.53
C HIS A 29 -2.55 -2.58 15.58
N GLY A 30 -2.99 -1.49 16.24
CA GLY A 30 -2.36 -0.96 17.44
C GLY A 30 -2.40 -1.90 18.66
N ASP A 31 -3.29 -2.91 18.68
CA ASP A 31 -3.50 -3.80 19.83
C ASP A 31 -2.87 -5.21 19.71
N ALA A 32 -2.12 -5.52 18.65
CA ALA A 32 -1.48 -6.83 18.49
C ALA A 32 0.06 -6.73 18.39
N PRO A 33 0.76 -6.30 19.45
CA PRO A 33 2.21 -6.17 19.44
C PRO A 33 2.92 -7.52 19.23
N GLN A 34 2.37 -8.62 19.76
CA GLN A 34 3.04 -9.92 19.73
C GLN A 34 3.08 -10.53 18.31
N HIS A 35 1.93 -10.55 17.61
CA HIS A 35 1.84 -11.14 16.27
C HIS A 35 2.66 -10.35 15.23
N LEU A 36 2.82 -9.04 15.41
CA LEU A 36 3.68 -8.20 14.57
C LEU A 36 5.16 -8.48 14.80
N LEU A 37 5.58 -8.74 16.05
CA LEU A 37 6.96 -9.14 16.37
C LEU A 37 7.28 -10.53 15.81
N ASP A 38 6.36 -11.48 15.91
CA ASP A 38 6.52 -12.83 15.37
C ASP A 38 6.61 -12.80 13.84
N LEU A 39 5.74 -12.01 13.18
CA LEU A 39 5.79 -11.82 11.72
C LEU A 39 7.07 -11.13 11.27
N HIS A 40 7.56 -10.15 12.04
CA HIS A 40 8.84 -9.48 11.79
C HIS A 40 10.03 -10.43 11.93
N GLY A 41 10.03 -11.28 12.96
CA GLY A 41 11.03 -12.34 13.14
C GLY A 41 11.04 -13.32 11.97
N PHE A 42 9.86 -13.80 11.57
CA PHE A 42 9.70 -14.66 10.40
C PHE A 42 10.20 -14.01 9.11
N ALA A 43 9.85 -12.74 8.86
CA ALA A 43 10.32 -12.01 7.69
C ALA A 43 11.84 -11.80 7.66
N ILE A 44 12.50 -11.67 8.82
CA ILE A 44 13.97 -11.62 8.90
C ILE A 44 14.58 -12.99 8.58
N THR A 45 14.03 -14.05 9.15
CA THR A 45 14.50 -15.43 8.94
C THR A 45 14.35 -15.86 7.49
N GLU A 46 13.20 -15.62 6.86
CA GLU A 46 12.95 -15.96 5.45
C GLU A 46 13.66 -15.03 4.46
N ARG A 47 14.03 -13.82 4.88
CA ARG A 47 14.82 -12.89 4.06
C ARG A 47 16.31 -13.21 4.08
N ALA A 48 16.79 -14.09 4.96
CA ALA A 48 18.16 -14.56 4.89
C ALA A 48 18.41 -15.10 3.47
N PRO A 49 19.29 -14.45 2.69
CA PRO A 49 19.51 -14.84 1.32
C PRO A 49 20.32 -16.15 1.35
N ASP A 50 19.73 -17.23 0.84
CA ASP A 50 20.49 -18.44 0.50
C ASP A 50 21.43 -18.22 -0.71
N ASP A 51 21.60 -16.99 -1.21
CA ASP A 51 22.57 -16.75 -2.28
C ASP A 51 23.16 -15.34 -2.27
N ASP A 52 24.48 -15.33 -2.26
CA ASP A 52 25.45 -14.26 -2.08
C ASP A 52 25.53 -13.32 -3.30
N GLU A 53 24.41 -12.74 -3.77
CA GLU A 53 24.44 -11.85 -4.94
C GLU A 53 24.17 -10.36 -4.61
N PRO A 54 25.19 -9.48 -4.69
CA PRO A 54 25.01 -8.07 -4.39
C PRO A 54 24.11 -7.39 -5.43
N VAL A 55 23.00 -6.79 -4.96
CA VAL A 55 22.04 -6.09 -5.81
C VAL A 55 22.71 -4.89 -6.49
N LYS A 56 22.98 -5.02 -7.80
CA LYS A 56 23.64 -3.99 -8.61
C LYS A 56 22.72 -2.74 -8.77
N PRO A 57 23.18 -1.53 -8.41
CA PRO A 57 22.36 -0.30 -8.37
C PRO A 57 21.88 0.23 -9.75
N ALA A 58 22.24 -0.43 -10.85
CA ALA A 58 21.94 0.04 -12.20
C ALA A 58 20.44 0.03 -12.56
N LYS A 59 19.62 -0.81 -11.92
CA LYS A 59 18.19 -0.96 -12.26
C LYS A 59 17.31 0.20 -11.75
N LEU A 60 17.80 1.03 -10.82
CA LEU A 60 17.02 2.15 -10.25
C LEU A 60 17.03 3.43 -11.11
N ARG A 61 17.99 3.57 -12.04
CA ARG A 61 18.16 4.83 -12.80
C ARG A 61 17.24 4.97 -14.01
N ARG A 62 16.58 3.89 -14.48
CA ARG A 62 15.78 3.95 -15.71
C ARG A 62 14.41 4.64 -15.54
N LYS A 63 13.77 4.55 -14.37
CA LYS A 63 12.42 5.10 -14.15
C LYS A 63 12.35 6.64 -14.10
N LYS A 64 13.48 7.33 -14.00
CA LYS A 64 13.53 8.81 -13.97
C LYS A 64 13.58 9.46 -15.35
N LYS A 65 13.83 8.70 -16.43
CA LYS A 65 13.95 9.26 -17.79
C LYS A 65 12.61 9.37 -18.51
N ASP A 66 11.67 8.45 -18.27
CA ASP A 66 10.38 8.43 -18.97
C ASP A 66 9.41 9.54 -18.52
N ARG A 67 9.58 10.11 -17.31
CA ARG A 67 8.69 11.18 -16.81
C ARG A 67 8.95 12.55 -17.46
N LYS A 68 10.01 12.72 -18.26
CA LYS A 68 10.36 14.02 -18.87
C LYS A 68 9.91 14.20 -20.32
N VAL A 69 9.33 13.18 -20.96
CA VAL A 69 8.96 13.23 -22.39
C VAL A 69 7.46 13.52 -22.62
N GLY A 70 6.61 13.41 -21.60
CA GLY A 70 5.16 13.60 -21.74
C GLY A 70 4.60 15.01 -21.45
N ALA A 71 5.43 16.05 -21.36
CA ALA A 71 5.00 17.40 -20.93
C ALA A 71 5.16 18.49 -22.02
N ALA A 72 5.27 18.11 -23.29
CA ALA A 72 5.35 19.06 -24.39
C ALA A 72 4.45 18.59 -25.54
N GLU A 73 3.15 18.90 -25.47
CA GLU A 73 2.29 19.09 -26.65
C GLU A 73 0.87 19.48 -26.24
N ARG A 74 0.54 20.78 -26.29
CA ARG A 74 -0.77 21.31 -26.74
C ARG A 74 -0.54 22.70 -27.35
N PRO A 75 -0.71 22.91 -28.66
CA PRO A 75 -0.83 24.25 -29.23
C PRO A 75 -2.29 24.73 -29.07
N ALA A 76 -2.48 25.99 -28.71
CA ALA A 76 -3.79 26.67 -28.76
C ALA A 76 -3.71 27.77 -29.83
N HIS A 77 -4.69 27.75 -30.71
CA HIS A 77 -4.96 28.69 -31.79
C HIS A 77 -5.86 29.82 -31.30
#